data_AF-A0A498FXW9-F1
#
_entry.id   AF-A0A498FXW9-F1
#
_cell.length_a   1.000
_cell.length_b   1.000
_cell.length_c   1.000
_cell.angle_alpha   90.00
_cell.angle_beta   90.00
_cell.angle_gamma   90.00
#
_symmetry.space_group_name_H-M   'P 1'
#
loop_
_entity.id
_entity.type
_entity.pdbx_description
1 polymer ?
#
loop_
_entity_poly.entity_id
_entity_poly.type
_entity_poly.pdbx_seq_one_letter_code
_entity_poly.pdbx_strand_id
1 'polypeptide(L)' 'MSTYTVSGRFQSRDGDQPFTKDVEAENEDLARERIYTTVGSQHNRKRTQIDIEEVSEE' A
#
# COMPACT_ATOMS: atom_id res chain seq x y z
N MET A 1 -13.55 -11.53 6.52
CA MET A 1 -12.81 -10.58 5.68
C MET A 1 -13.23 -9.21 6.10
N SER A 2 -12.27 -8.32 6.24
CA SER A 2 -12.47 -6.93 6.62
C SER A 2 -11.86 -6.03 5.55
N THR A 3 -12.33 -4.79 5.48
CA THR A 3 -11.71 -3.76 4.65
C THR A 3 -10.67 -3.04 5.49
N TYR A 4 -9.50 -2.79 4.90
CA TYR A 4 -8.43 -2.02 5.50
C TYR A 4 -8.12 -0.82 4.62
N THR A 5 -8.12 0.38 5.20
CA THR A 5 -7.57 1.57 4.57
C THR A 5 -6.07 1.64 4.86
N VAL A 6 -5.27 1.63 3.80
CA VAL A 6 -3.81 1.72 3.88
C VAL A 6 -3.33 3.00 3.24
N SER A 7 -2.51 3.75 3.96
CA SER A 7 -1.87 4.97 3.48
C SER A 7 -0.35 4.85 3.50
N GLY A 8 0.30 5.59 2.61
CA GLY A 8 1.75 5.58 2.52
C GLY A 8 2.24 6.38 1.32
N ARG A 9 3.46 6.10 0.90
CA ARG A 9 4.10 6.77 -0.24
C ARG A 9 4.93 5.79 -1.07
N PHE A 10 5.11 6.08 -2.35
CA PHE A 10 6.04 5.35 -3.22
C PHE A 10 6.97 6.30 -3.95
N GLN A 11 8.18 5.84 -4.27
CA GLN A 11 9.18 6.63 -5.00
C GLN A 11 8.75 6.84 -6.45
N SER A 12 8.38 8.05 -6.81
CA SER A 12 8.11 8.46 -8.20
C SER A 12 9.36 9.09 -8.84
N ARG A 13 9.23 9.55 -10.08
CA ARG A 13 10.33 10.24 -10.79
C ARG A 13 10.67 11.59 -10.16
N ASP A 14 9.65 12.30 -9.67
CA ASP A 14 9.77 13.67 -9.16
C ASP A 14 9.85 13.72 -7.62
N GLY A 15 10.00 12.56 -6.96
CA GLY A 15 10.04 12.43 -5.50
C GLY A 15 9.03 11.40 -4.99
N ASP A 16 8.87 11.34 -3.67
CA ASP A 16 7.88 10.46 -3.05
C ASP A 16 6.46 10.95 -3.33
N GLN A 17 5.60 10.04 -3.76
CA GLN A 17 4.20 10.30 -4.09
C GLN A 17 3.30 9.56 -3.10
N PRO A 18 2.36 10.25 -2.41
CA PRO A 18 1.47 9.62 -1.45
C PRO A 18 0.40 8.77 -2.14
N PHE A 19 -0.12 7.79 -1.40
CA PHE A 19 -1.28 7.00 -1.79
C PHE A 19 -2.16 6.69 -0.58
N THR A 20 -3.44 6.45 -0.85
CA THR A 20 -4.41 5.86 0.07
C THR A 20 -5.22 4.85 -0.71
N LYS A 21 -5.38 3.64 -0.19
CA LYS A 21 -6.16 2.58 -0.83
C LYS A 21 -6.89 1.73 0.20
N ASP A 22 -8.11 1.37 -0.15
CA ASP A 22 -8.87 0.36 0.55
C ASP A 22 -8.60 -1.01 -0.05
N VAL A 23 -8.40 -2.00 0.81
CA VAL A 23 -8.12 -3.37 0.43
C VAL A 23 -8.86 -4.33 1.35
N GLU A 24 -9.58 -5.27 0.75
CA GLU A 24 -10.15 -6.39 1.51
C GLU A 24 -9.02 -7.35 1.89
N ALA A 25 -8.96 -7.77 3.14
CA ALA A 25 -8.01 -8.77 3.60
C ALA A 25 -8.57 -9.58 4.78
N GLU A 26 -7.91 -10.69 5.10
CA GLU A 26 -8.22 -11.52 6.27
C GLU A 26 -7.61 -10.96 7.56
N ASN A 27 -6.55 -10.15 7.43
CA ASN A 27 -5.84 -9.48 8.51
C ASN A 27 -4.97 -8.33 7.96
N GLU A 28 -4.41 -7.54 8.87
CA GLU A 28 -3.56 -6.38 8.59
C GLU A 28 -2.29 -6.73 7.78
N ASP A 29 -1.65 -7.86 8.06
CA ASP A 29 -0.44 -8.30 7.35
C ASP A 29 -0.74 -8.63 5.89
N LEU A 30 -1.87 -9.30 5.63
CA LEU A 30 -2.34 -9.58 4.29
C LEU A 30 -2.76 -8.30 3.56
N ALA A 31 -3.35 -7.32 4.26
CA ALA A 31 -3.64 -6.00 3.69
C ALA A 31 -2.36 -5.30 3.21
N ARG A 32 -1.30 -5.29 4.04
CA ARG A 32 0.02 -4.77 3.65
C ARG A 32 0.61 -5.49 2.43
N GLU A 33 0.55 -6.81 2.43
CA GLU A 33 1.07 -7.63 1.32
C GLU A 33 0.37 -7.30 -0.01
N ARG A 34 -0.96 -7.17 0.02
CA ARG A 34 -1.75 -6.77 -1.14
C ARG A 34 -1.36 -5.37 -1.61
N ILE A 35 -1.12 -4.42 -0.71
CA ILE A 35 -0.69 -3.07 -1.06
C ILE A 35 0.66 -3.07 -1.78
N TYR A 36 1.65 -3.82 -1.27
CA TYR A 36 2.94 -3.95 -1.97
C TYR A 36 2.78 -4.49 -3.39
N THR A 37 1.89 -5.47 -3.59
CA THR A 37 1.62 -6.05 -4.91
C THR A 37 0.87 -5.07 -5.82
N THR A 38 -0.18 -4.42 -5.32
CA THR A 38 -1.03 -3.49 -6.08
C THR A 38 -0.28 -2.22 -6.46
N VAL A 39 0.35 -1.54 -5.50
CA VAL A 39 1.12 -0.30 -5.77
C VAL A 39 2.36 -0.62 -6.60
N GLY A 40 3.05 -1.72 -6.28
CA GLY A 40 4.24 -2.14 -7.01
C GLY A 40 3.96 -2.43 -8.49
N SER A 41 2.88 -3.16 -8.80
CA SER A 41 2.49 -3.47 -10.19
C SER A 41 1.99 -2.25 -10.96
N GLN A 42 1.20 -1.37 -10.33
CA GLN A 42 0.64 -0.18 -10.99
C GLN A 42 1.71 0.88 -11.31
N HIS A 43 2.73 1.02 -10.46
CA HIS A 43 3.74 2.07 -10.61
C HIS A 43 5.14 1.55 -10.98
N ASN A 44 5.25 0.25 -11.24
CA ASN A 44 6.49 -0.47 -11.50
C ASN A 44 7.55 -0.21 -10.41
N ARG A 45 7.16 -0.40 -9.15
CA ARG A 45 7.99 -0.16 -7.97
C ARG A 45 8.31 -1.43 -7.21
N LYS A 46 9.55 -1.50 -6.73
CA LYS A 46 9.97 -2.56 -5.80
C LYS A 46 9.37 -2.28 -4.43
N ARG A 47 9.22 -3.32 -3.61
CA ARG A 47 8.73 -3.21 -2.22
C ARG A 47 9.55 -2.21 -1.40
N THR A 48 10.87 -2.16 -1.60
CA THR A 48 11.78 -1.22 -0.93
C THR A 48 11.60 0.25 -1.36
N GLN A 49 10.74 0.51 -2.33
CA GLN A 49 10.43 1.85 -2.84
C GLN A 49 9.00 2.27 -2.49
N ILE A 50 8.36 1.54 -1.58
CA ILE A 50 7.00 1.77 -1.10
C ILE A 50 7.09 1.77 0.42
N ASP A 51 6.78 2.90 1.04
CA ASP A 51 6.69 3.05 2.48
C ASP A 51 5.22 3.06 2.88
N ILE A 52 4.80 2.11 3.72
CA ILE A 52 3.46 2.10 4.33
C ILE A 52 3.54 2.85 5.66
N GLU A 53 2.68 3.85 5.83
CA GLU A 53 2.67 4.73 7.01
C GLU A 53 1.58 4.31 8.01
N GLU A 54 0.38 4.00 7.53
CA GLU A 54 -0.75 3.63 8.38
C GLU A 54 -1.57 2.50 7.74
N VAL A 55 -2.10 1.63 8.59
CA VAL A 55 -3.09 0.60 8.22
C VAL A 55 -4.17 0.63 9.28
N SER A 56 -5.41 0.84 8.87
CA SER A 56 -6.57 0.90 9.75
C SER A 56 -7.68 0.00 9.20
N GLU A 57 -8.28 -0.80 10.07
CA GLU A 57 -9.48 -1.59 9.75
C GLU A 57 -10.71 -0.69 9.78
N GLU A 58 -11.60 -0.83 8.79
CA GLU A 58 -12.90 -0.15 8.75
C GLU A 58 -13.97 -0.82 9.63
#